data_AF-A0A0L0UHK0-F1
#
_entry.id   AF-A0A0L0UHK0-F1
#
_cell.length_a   1.000
_cell.length_b   1.000
_cell.length_c   1.000
_cell.angle_alpha   90.00
_cell.angle_beta   90.00
_cell.angle_gamma   90.00
#
_symmetry.space_group_name_H-M   'P 1'
#
loop_
_entity.id
_entity.type
_entity.pdbx_description
1 polymer ?
#
loop_
_entity_poly.entity_id
_entity_poly.type
_entity_poly.pdbx_seq_one_letter_code
_entity_poly.pdbx_strand_id
1 'polypeptide(L)'
;IEAQIADIQSRKKEIQKQQTANSGVGLLEAGGFYDTDLYDEDGGKGKSRYEGYNTSIAANDEMEEDEDDGFPVPQKRTTYTAPKSVLKDVTQGQEDVDPLADRRRPTIADREDEYRQKRRRIVISPENGDPFAD
;
A
#
# COMPACT_ATOMS: atom_id res chain seq x y z
N ILE A 1 -40.87 39.71 19.07
CA ILE A 1 -39.55 39.26 19.58
C ILE A 1 -39.55 37.76 19.82
N GLU A 2 -40.52 37.21 20.56
CA GLU A 2 -40.59 35.77 20.87
C GLU A 2 -40.72 34.85 19.64
N ALA A 3 -41.57 35.19 18.66
CA ALA A 3 -41.68 34.43 17.42
C ALA A 3 -40.36 34.34 16.63
N GLN A 4 -39.58 35.41 16.62
CA GLN A 4 -38.28 35.45 15.94
C GLN A 4 -37.23 34.59 16.66
N ILE A 5 -37.30 34.48 18.00
CA ILE A 5 -36.42 33.62 18.78
C ILE A 5 -36.73 32.15 18.50
N ALA A 6 -38.00 31.77 18.42
CA ALA A 6 -38.41 30.40 18.09
C ALA A 6 -37.93 29.98 16.69
N ASP A 7 -38.06 30.86 15.69
CA ASP A 7 -37.57 30.63 14.34
C ASP A 7 -36.04 30.50 14.25
N ILE A 8 -35.31 31.28 15.04
CA ILE A 8 -33.84 31.19 15.10
C ILE A 8 -33.41 29.88 15.77
N GLN A 9 -34.11 29.45 16.82
CA GLN A 9 -33.80 28.18 17.50
C GLN A 9 -34.09 26.97 16.62
N SER A 10 -35.18 26.98 15.84
CA SER A 10 -35.51 25.90 14.92
C SER A 10 -34.48 25.79 13.78
N ARG A 11 -34.09 26.91 13.18
CA ARG A 11 -33.04 26.95 12.14
C ARG A 11 -31.69 26.50 12.68
N LYS A 12 -31.33 26.90 13.90
CA LYS A 12 -30.06 26.48 14.53
C LYS A 12 -30.02 24.97 14.72
N LYS A 13 -31.13 24.35 15.16
CA LYS A 13 -31.23 22.90 15.33
C LYS A 13 -31.12 22.16 13.99
N GLU A 14 -31.73 22.69 12.93
CA GLU A 14 -31.65 22.11 11.59
C GLU A 14 -30.22 22.18 11.02
N ILE A 15 -29.54 23.32 11.18
CA ILE A 15 -28.14 23.49 10.77
C ILE A 15 -27.22 22.52 11.53
N GLN A 16 -27.44 22.35 12.84
CA GLN A 16 -26.64 21.43 13.65
C GLN A 16 -26.84 19.98 13.20
N LYS A 17 -28.07 19.57 12.88
CA LYS A 17 -28.37 18.23 12.35
C LYS A 17 -27.69 17.99 10.99
N GLN A 18 -27.70 19.00 10.11
CA GLN A 18 -27.01 18.93 8.82
C GLN A 18 -25.49 18.87 8.98
N GLN A 19 -24.93 19.60 9.94
CA GLN A 19 -23.50 19.53 10.26
C GLN A 19 -23.10 18.16 10.81
N THR A 20 -23.90 17.54 11.67
CA THR A 20 -23.63 16.18 12.19
C THR A 20 -23.82 15.09 11.14
N ALA A 21 -24.73 15.30 10.18
CA ALA A 21 -24.93 14.36 9.06
C ALA A 21 -23.82 14.47 8.01
N ASN A 22 -23.27 15.68 7.81
CA ASN A 22 -22.19 15.94 6.85
C ASN A 22 -20.79 15.82 7.46
N SER A 23 -20.67 15.81 8.80
CA SER A 23 -19.43 15.39 9.46
C SER A 23 -19.31 13.89 9.28
N GLY A 24 -18.58 13.49 8.23
CA GLY A 24 -18.22 12.09 8.05
C GLY A 24 -17.54 11.53 9.30
N VAL A 25 -17.56 10.21 9.44
CA VAL A 25 -16.93 9.52 10.57
C VAL A 25 -15.42 9.81 10.53
N GLY A 26 -14.88 10.44 11.57
CA GLY A 26 -13.46 10.80 11.61
C GLY A 26 -12.58 9.55 11.66
N LEU A 27 -11.49 9.51 10.90
CA LEU A 27 -10.58 8.35 10.81
C LEU A 27 -10.08 7.84 12.18
N LEU A 28 -9.92 8.74 13.17
CA LEU A 28 -9.48 8.40 14.52
C LEU A 28 -10.63 7.99 15.46
N GLU A 29 -11.87 8.36 15.12
CA GLU A 29 -13.09 7.99 15.86
C GLU A 29 -13.74 6.72 15.27
N ALA A 30 -13.43 6.40 14.00
CA ALA A 30 -13.94 5.28 13.22
C ALA A 30 -13.16 3.97 13.43
N GLY A 31 -12.59 3.74 14.62
CA GLY A 31 -11.82 2.53 14.96
C GLY A 31 -12.61 1.20 14.94
N GLY A 32 -13.80 1.19 14.35
CA GLY A 32 -14.67 0.02 14.22
C GLY A 32 -15.98 0.33 13.50
N PHE A 33 -15.99 1.25 12.53
CA PHE A 33 -17.21 1.54 11.76
C PHE A 33 -17.28 0.77 10.44
N TYR A 34 -16.12 0.48 9.83
CA TYR A 34 -16.03 -0.19 8.54
C TYR A 34 -15.59 -1.64 8.74
N ASP A 35 -16.20 -2.55 7.98
CA ASP A 35 -15.90 -3.98 7.90
C ASP A 35 -16.03 -4.76 9.23
N THR A 36 -16.80 -4.26 10.20
CA THR A 36 -17.11 -5.00 11.44
C THR A 36 -17.81 -6.32 11.18
N ASP A 37 -18.73 -6.35 10.21
CA ASP A 37 -19.39 -7.56 9.74
C ASP A 37 -18.45 -8.58 9.07
N LEU A 38 -17.23 -8.18 8.70
CA LEU A 38 -16.24 -9.05 8.07
C LEU A 38 -15.08 -9.42 9.01
N TYR A 39 -14.73 -8.53 9.94
CA TYR A 39 -13.59 -8.68 10.85
C TYR A 39 -13.96 -8.91 12.31
N ASP A 40 -15.20 -8.66 12.74
CA ASP A 40 -15.65 -8.99 14.09
C ASP A 40 -15.93 -10.49 14.24
N GLU A 41 -15.89 -10.93 15.49
CA GLU A 41 -15.99 -12.33 15.93
C GLU A 41 -17.28 -13.04 15.46
N ASP A 42 -18.32 -12.27 15.12
CA ASP A 42 -19.63 -12.74 14.62
C ASP A 42 -19.75 -12.72 13.07
N GLY A 43 -18.79 -12.11 12.38
CA GLY A 43 -18.84 -11.82 10.93
C GLY A 43 -18.62 -13.02 9.99
N GLY A 44 -18.19 -14.14 10.55
CA GLY A 44 -18.01 -15.39 9.82
C GLY A 44 -18.78 -16.50 10.51
N LYS A 45 -19.81 -17.03 9.86
CA LYS A 45 -20.61 -18.17 10.35
C LYS A 45 -19.71 -19.28 10.91
N GLY A 46 -19.56 -19.27 12.24
CA GLY A 46 -19.33 -20.44 13.06
C GLY A 46 -17.96 -20.66 13.67
N LYS A 47 -16.91 -19.85 13.38
CA LYS A 47 -15.56 -20.07 13.94
C LYS A 47 -14.76 -18.78 14.08
N SER A 48 -14.08 -18.59 15.22
CA SER A 48 -13.15 -17.48 15.40
C SER A 48 -12.07 -17.54 14.31
N ARG A 49 -11.65 -16.39 13.76
CA ARG A 49 -10.65 -16.36 12.66
C ARG A 49 -9.30 -16.97 13.03
N TYR A 50 -9.07 -17.15 14.32
CA TYR A 50 -7.87 -17.75 14.88
C TYR A 50 -8.07 -19.22 15.28
N GLU A 51 -9.25 -19.79 15.05
CA GLU A 51 -9.54 -21.18 15.36
C GLU A 51 -8.71 -22.11 14.45
N GLY A 52 -7.78 -22.86 15.07
CA GLY A 52 -6.86 -23.76 14.37
C GLY A 52 -5.45 -23.20 14.15
N TYR A 53 -5.20 -21.94 14.52
CA TYR A 53 -3.85 -21.36 14.51
C TYR A 53 -3.23 -21.38 15.90
N ASN A 54 -1.93 -21.67 15.96
CA ASN A 54 -1.14 -21.48 17.17
C ASN A 54 -0.89 -19.99 17.36
N THR A 55 -1.49 -19.39 18.39
CA THR A 55 -1.33 -17.97 18.71
C THR A 55 -0.05 -17.68 19.50
N SER A 56 0.70 -18.72 19.85
CA SER A 56 2.00 -18.63 20.50
C SER A 56 2.98 -19.62 19.87
N ILE A 57 4.22 -19.18 19.70
CA ILE A 57 5.36 -20.03 19.32
C ILE A 57 6.03 -20.46 20.64
N ALA A 58 6.36 -21.74 20.76
CA ALA A 58 7.09 -22.23 21.92
C ALA A 58 8.49 -21.58 21.94
N ALA A 59 8.81 -20.85 23.02
CA ALA A 59 10.11 -20.20 23.15
C ALA A 59 11.29 -21.17 23.39
N ASN A 60 11.02 -22.48 23.40
CA ASN A 60 11.97 -23.53 23.76
C ASN A 60 11.80 -24.82 22.92
N ASP A 61 11.33 -24.71 21.67
CA ASP A 61 11.60 -25.81 20.73
C ASP A 61 13.09 -25.74 20.41
N GLU A 62 13.86 -26.55 21.11
CA GLU A 62 15.22 -26.89 20.72
C GLU A 62 15.11 -27.43 19.30
N MET A 63 15.70 -26.69 18.35
CA MET A 63 15.86 -27.15 16.98
C MET A 63 16.54 -28.52 17.06
N GLU A 64 15.77 -29.60 16.92
CA GLU A 64 16.33 -30.87 16.48
C GLU A 64 16.97 -30.53 15.14
N GLU A 65 18.28 -30.35 15.18
CA GLU A 65 19.17 -30.26 14.04
C GLU A 65 19.15 -31.64 13.41
N ASP A 66 18.03 -31.95 12.73
CA ASP A 66 17.99 -32.98 11.72
C ASP A 66 19.05 -32.55 10.70
N GLU A 67 20.20 -33.19 10.82
CA GLU A 67 21.33 -33.13 9.92
C GLU A 67 20.79 -33.50 8.53
N ASP A 68 20.33 -32.48 7.79
CA ASP A 68 19.88 -32.58 6.41
C ASP A 68 21.11 -33.00 5.59
N ASP A 69 21.26 -34.32 5.46
CA ASP A 69 22.20 -35.01 4.59
C ASP A 69 21.95 -34.47 3.17
N GLY A 70 22.70 -33.42 2.85
CA GLY A 70 22.41 -32.51 1.75
C GLY A 70 22.13 -33.25 0.46
N PHE A 71 20.88 -33.15 0.00
CA PHE A 71 20.49 -33.65 -1.32
C PHE A 71 21.48 -33.15 -2.37
N PRO A 72 21.96 -34.00 -3.30
CA PRO A 72 22.88 -33.59 -4.34
C PRO A 72 22.23 -32.48 -5.15
N VAL A 73 22.80 -31.27 -5.06
CA VAL A 73 22.31 -30.08 -5.75
C VAL A 73 22.13 -30.44 -7.23
N PRO A 74 20.89 -30.38 -7.77
CA PRO A 74 20.66 -30.78 -9.15
C PRO A 74 21.50 -29.90 -10.06
N GLN A 75 22.46 -30.52 -10.74
CA GLN A 75 23.27 -29.89 -11.79
C GLN A 75 22.32 -29.14 -12.73
N LYS A 76 22.34 -27.81 -12.68
CA LYS A 76 21.45 -26.94 -13.46
C LYS A 76 21.59 -27.29 -14.94
N ARG A 77 20.64 -28.06 -15.47
CA ARG A 77 20.61 -28.38 -16.91
C ARG A 77 20.32 -27.08 -17.63
N THR A 78 21.33 -26.58 -18.34
CA THR A 78 21.34 -25.29 -19.06
C THR A 78 20.37 -25.23 -20.24
N THR A 79 19.57 -26.29 -20.46
CA THR A 79 18.77 -26.50 -21.67
C THR A 79 17.27 -26.33 -21.47
N TYR A 80 16.79 -26.10 -20.25
CA TYR A 80 15.35 -25.90 -20.00
C TYR A 80 14.89 -24.45 -20.20
N THR A 81 15.81 -23.49 -20.09
CA THR A 81 15.53 -22.06 -20.28
C THR A 81 16.28 -21.53 -21.51
N ALA A 82 15.67 -20.58 -22.22
CA ALA A 82 16.29 -19.95 -23.38
C ALA A 82 17.58 -19.22 -22.97
N PRO A 83 18.61 -19.19 -23.83
CA PRO A 83 19.85 -18.49 -23.55
C PRO A 83 19.59 -16.99 -23.36
N LYS A 84 20.34 -16.36 -22.45
CA LYS A 84 20.16 -14.95 -22.06
C LYS A 84 20.24 -13.97 -23.25
N SER A 85 20.95 -14.32 -24.32
CA SER A 85 20.99 -13.52 -25.55
C SER A 85 19.62 -13.44 -26.22
N VAL A 86 18.98 -14.59 -26.44
CA VAL A 86 17.64 -14.66 -27.07
C VAL A 86 16.58 -13.99 -26.21
N LEU A 87 16.66 -14.12 -24.88
CA LEU A 87 15.71 -13.44 -23.98
C LEU A 87 15.81 -11.91 -24.07
N LYS A 88 17.02 -11.35 -24.22
CA LYS A 88 17.21 -9.90 -24.36
C LYS A 88 16.65 -9.39 -25.68
N ASP A 89 16.88 -10.10 -26.77
CA ASP A 89 16.39 -9.73 -28.10
C ASP A 89 14.85 -9.72 -28.15
N VAL A 90 14.19 -10.66 -27.46
CA VAL A 90 12.73 -10.72 -27.36
C VAL A 90 12.16 -9.55 -26.55
N THR A 91 12.84 -9.13 -25.48
CA THR A 91 12.40 -8.00 -24.64
C THR A 91 12.65 -6.63 -25.27
N GLN A 92 13.62 -6.51 -26.17
CA GLN A 92 13.96 -5.23 -26.81
C GLN A 92 13.06 -4.88 -28.01
N GLY A 93 12.31 -5.85 -28.55
CA GLY A 93 11.51 -5.68 -29.78
C GLY A 93 10.08 -5.17 -29.56
N GLN A 94 9.58 -5.20 -28.33
CA GLN A 94 8.36 -4.47 -27.96
C GLN A 94 8.85 -3.14 -27.42
N GLU A 95 8.48 -2.01 -28.04
CA GLU A 95 8.65 -0.73 -27.37
C GLU A 95 8.08 -0.89 -25.96
N ASP A 96 8.85 -0.50 -24.92
CA ASP A 96 8.44 -0.55 -23.50
C ASP A 96 7.31 0.47 -23.26
N VAL A 97 6.21 0.31 -23.97
CA VAL A 97 5.01 1.13 -23.89
C VAL A 97 4.24 0.61 -22.70
N ASP A 98 4.24 1.41 -21.64
CA ASP A 98 3.39 1.17 -20.49
C ASP A 98 1.93 1.03 -20.97
N PRO A 99 1.28 -0.14 -20.81
CA PRO A 99 -0.09 -0.36 -21.25
C PRO A 99 -1.10 0.52 -20.51
N LEU A 100 -0.70 1.16 -19.41
CA LEU A 100 -1.50 2.13 -18.66
C LEU A 100 -1.17 3.59 -18.98
N ALA A 101 -0.31 3.87 -19.96
CA ALA A 101 0.08 5.23 -20.33
C ALA A 101 -1.12 6.17 -20.52
N ASP A 102 -2.19 5.68 -21.17
CA ASP A 102 -3.41 6.46 -21.44
C ASP A 102 -4.25 6.78 -20.19
N ARG A 103 -4.18 5.93 -19.16
CA ARG A 103 -4.98 6.07 -17.92
C ARG A 103 -4.18 6.67 -16.78
N ARG A 104 -2.89 6.90 -16.99
CA ARG A 104 -1.99 7.42 -15.97
C ARG A 104 -2.40 8.84 -15.63
N ARG A 105 -2.53 9.13 -14.34
CA ARG A 105 -2.73 10.51 -13.87
C ARG A 105 -1.49 11.34 -14.23
N PRO A 106 -1.66 12.53 -14.84
CA PRO A 106 -0.52 13.36 -15.25
C PRO A 106 0.32 13.70 -14.01
N THR A 107 1.62 13.56 -14.12
CA THR A 107 2.54 13.85 -13.02
C THR A 107 2.64 15.34 -12.76
N ILE A 108 3.25 15.71 -11.64
CA ILE A 108 3.53 17.13 -11.36
C ILE A 108 4.50 17.72 -12.41
N ALA A 109 5.37 16.91 -13.01
CA ALA A 109 6.27 17.38 -14.07
C ALA A 109 5.51 17.82 -15.32
N ASP A 110 4.49 17.06 -15.70
CA ASP A 110 3.70 17.29 -16.91
C ASP A 110 2.83 18.56 -16.82
N ARG A 111 2.61 19.06 -15.59
CA ARG A 111 1.82 20.26 -15.29
C ARG A 111 2.67 21.51 -15.07
N GLU A 112 3.99 21.40 -15.11
CA GLU A 112 4.93 22.47 -14.75
C GLU A 112 5.52 23.15 -15.98
N ASP A 113 5.57 24.49 -15.95
CA ASP A 113 6.26 25.30 -16.98
C ASP A 113 7.78 25.05 -17.01
N GLU A 114 8.43 25.39 -18.13
CA GLU A 114 9.88 25.22 -18.32
C GLU A 114 10.71 25.87 -17.20
N TYR A 115 10.31 27.03 -16.69
CA TYR A 115 11.03 27.71 -15.59
C TYR A 115 10.99 26.89 -14.30
N ARG A 116 9.85 26.25 -14.00
CA ARG A 116 9.70 25.40 -12.80
C ARG A 116 10.47 24.09 -12.96
N GLN A 117 10.59 23.56 -14.18
CA GLN A 117 11.38 22.35 -14.44
C GLN A 117 12.88 22.55 -14.13
N LYS A 118 13.41 23.77 -14.28
CA LYS A 118 14.83 24.07 -13.95
C LYS A 118 15.19 23.71 -12.53
N ARG A 119 14.25 23.80 -11.57
CA ARG A 119 14.49 23.46 -10.16
C ARG A 119 14.94 22.01 -9.94
N ARG A 120 14.53 21.09 -10.83
CA ARG A 120 14.92 19.67 -10.76
C ARG A 120 16.37 19.42 -11.13
N ARG A 121 16.99 20.35 -11.86
CA ARG A 121 18.39 20.28 -12.29
C ARG A 121 19.34 21.00 -11.34
N ILE A 122 18.82 21.61 -10.28
CA ILE A 122 19.64 22.30 -9.28
C ILE A 122 20.24 21.26 -8.34
N VAL A 123 21.56 21.28 -8.19
CA VAL A 123 22.28 20.47 -7.20
C VAL A 123 22.00 21.06 -5.82
N ILE A 124 21.22 20.33 -5.01
CA ILE A 124 20.76 20.80 -3.69
C ILE A 124 21.81 20.52 -2.61
N SER A 125 22.53 19.41 -2.73
CA SER A 125 23.57 19.00 -1.80
C SER A 125 24.89 18.77 -2.53
N PRO A 126 26.03 18.97 -1.85
CA PRO A 126 27.33 18.55 -2.36
C PRO A 126 27.35 17.04 -2.67
N GLU A 127 28.33 16.62 -3.46
CA GLU A 127 28.60 15.21 -3.72
C GLU A 127 28.88 14.48 -2.40
N ASN A 128 28.11 13.44 -2.11
CA ASN A 128 28.39 12.55 -1.00
C ASN A 128 29.44 11.54 -1.48
N GLY A 129 30.67 11.63 -0.95
CA GLY A 129 31.68 10.62 -1.20
C GLY A 129 31.24 9.27 -0.65
N ASP A 130 31.42 8.21 -1.43
CA ASP A 130 31.14 6.83 -1.00
C ASP A 130 32.15 6.41 0.09
N PRO A 131 31.70 6.10 1.32
CA PRO A 131 32.59 5.71 2.41
C PRO A 131 33.16 4.29 2.26
N PHE A 132 32.75 3.52 1.26
CA PHE A 132 33.17 2.13 1.03
C PHE A 132 33.93 1.93 -0.30
N ALA A 133 34.47 3.00 -0.89
CA ALA A 133 35.20 2.93 -2.15
C ALA A 133 36.65 2.40 -2.04
N ASP A 134 37.10 2.00 -0.84
CA ASP A 134 38.38 1.32 -0.57
C ASP A 134 38.20 -0.17 -0.23
#